data_AF-A0A2T6DLQ1-F1
#
_entry.id   AF-A0A2T6DLQ1-F1
#
_cell.length_a   1.000
_cell.length_b   1.000
_cell.length_c   1.000
_cell.angle_alpha   90.00
_cell.angle_beta   90.00
_cell.angle_gamma   90.00
#
_symmetry.space_group_name_H-M   'P 1'
#
loop_
_entity.id
_entity.type
_entity.pdbx_description
1 polymer ?
#
loop_
_entity_poly.entity_id
_entity_poly.type
_entity_poly.pdbx_seq_one_letter_code
_entity_poly.pdbx_strand_id
1 'polypeptide(L)'
;MDVHSTRKDSHQPFDKDNAIKSKPYDIPLRALVAADIDNLLFAGRCISGDFLSHSSYRVTGNSVPTGEAVGCLAALVSQGACHAGQPVAAVPFADIVGAMRSLSEPLGVAIPTAV
;
A
#
# COMPACT_ATOMS: atom_id res chain seq x y z
N MET A 1 -9.77 -10.87 -0.56
CA MET A 1 -9.73 -10.87 -2.03
C MET A 1 -11.11 -10.52 -2.54
N ASP A 2 -11.20 -9.63 -3.52
CA ASP A 2 -12.45 -9.26 -4.19
C ASP A 2 -12.35 -9.59 -5.69
N VAL A 3 -12.43 -10.89 -6.02
CA VAL A 3 -12.27 -11.42 -7.38
C VAL A 3 -13.62 -11.47 -8.07
N HIS A 4 -13.76 -10.77 -9.18
CA HIS A 4 -14.96 -10.81 -10.03
C HIS A 4 -14.77 -11.78 -11.18
N SER A 5 -15.85 -12.39 -11.65
CA SER A 5 -15.80 -13.30 -12.81
C SER A 5 -15.32 -12.57 -14.06
N THR A 6 -14.41 -13.20 -14.82
CA THR A 6 -13.93 -12.69 -16.11
C THR A 6 -14.86 -13.07 -17.28
N ARG A 7 -15.88 -13.92 -17.03
CA ARG A 7 -16.87 -14.34 -18.03
C ARG A 7 -18.14 -13.50 -17.95
N LYS A 8 -18.62 -13.04 -19.11
CA LYS A 8 -19.73 -12.08 -19.25
C LYS A 8 -21.11 -12.69 -18.99
N ASP A 9 -21.21 -14.00 -19.15
CA ASP A 9 -22.37 -14.89 -19.06
C ASP A 9 -22.50 -15.54 -17.67
N SER A 10 -21.53 -15.29 -16.79
CA SER A 10 -21.57 -15.66 -15.37
C SER A 10 -22.35 -14.60 -14.58
N HIS A 11 -23.62 -14.87 -14.26
CA HIS A 11 -24.43 -14.03 -13.35
C HIS A 11 -23.98 -14.09 -11.87
N GLN A 12 -22.85 -14.72 -11.58
CA GLN A 12 -22.33 -14.82 -10.22
C GLN A 12 -21.37 -13.64 -9.93
N PRO A 13 -21.67 -12.80 -8.91
CA PRO A 13 -20.83 -11.66 -8.56
C PRO A 13 -19.43 -12.06 -8.04
N PHE A 14 -19.26 -13.33 -7.65
CA PHE A 14 -18.01 -13.89 -7.13
C PHE A 14 -17.81 -15.29 -7.71
N ASP A 15 -16.56 -15.63 -8.05
CA ASP A 15 -16.19 -16.97 -8.53
C ASP A 15 -16.20 -17.96 -7.35
N LYS A 16 -17.36 -18.60 -7.13
CA LYS A 16 -17.56 -19.58 -6.05
C LYS A 16 -16.79 -20.86 -6.28
N ASP A 17 -16.61 -21.24 -7.55
CA ASP A 17 -16.01 -22.51 -7.94
C ASP A 17 -14.47 -22.44 -7.87
N ASN A 18 -13.89 -21.25 -8.07
CA ASN A 18 -12.48 -20.94 -7.84
C ASN A 18 -12.27 -19.95 -6.68
N ALA A 19 -12.76 -20.29 -5.48
CA ALA A 19 -12.52 -19.48 -4.29
C ALA A 19 -11.00 -19.45 -3.93
N ILE A 20 -10.28 -18.47 -4.48
CA ILE A 20 -8.84 -18.28 -4.23
C ILE A 20 -8.64 -17.69 -2.84
N LYS A 21 -8.03 -18.49 -1.95
CA LYS A 21 -7.62 -18.03 -0.62
C LYS A 21 -6.26 -17.35 -0.72
N SER A 22 -6.17 -16.09 -0.32
CA SER A 22 -4.89 -15.41 -0.14
C SER A 22 -4.31 -15.75 1.23
N LYS A 23 -2.99 -15.96 1.28
CA LYS A 23 -2.24 -15.90 2.54
C LYS A 23 -2.07 -14.44 2.95
N PRO A 24 -1.83 -14.14 4.24
CA PRO A 24 -1.33 -12.83 4.65
C PRO A 24 -0.05 -12.49 3.87
N TYR A 25 0.09 -11.24 3.48
CA TYR A 25 1.25 -10.71 2.77
C TYR A 25 1.38 -9.22 3.09
N ASP A 26 2.60 -8.71 2.93
CA ASP A 26 2.88 -7.29 3.01
C ASP A 26 3.06 -6.69 1.62
N ILE A 27 2.65 -5.43 1.49
CA ILE A 27 2.97 -4.62 0.31
C ILE A 27 4.23 -3.84 0.67
N PRO A 28 5.39 -4.16 0.06
CA PRO A 28 6.61 -3.44 0.37
C PRO A 28 6.46 -1.98 -0.04
N LEU A 29 6.92 -1.06 0.81
CA LEU A 29 6.86 0.38 0.55
C LEU A 29 7.50 0.76 -0.79
N ARG A 30 8.55 0.05 -1.21
CA ARG A 30 9.19 0.25 -2.52
C ARG A 30 8.24 0.05 -3.70
N ALA A 31 7.24 -0.81 -3.60
CA ALA A 31 6.23 -1.01 -4.65
C ALA A 31 5.31 0.22 -4.82
N LEU A 32 5.31 1.14 -3.84
CA LEU A 32 4.56 2.38 -3.85
C LEU A 32 5.36 3.55 -4.44
N VAL A 33 6.60 3.33 -4.89
CA VAL A 33 7.50 4.36 -5.43
C VAL A 33 7.62 4.17 -6.94
N ALA A 34 7.51 5.26 -7.71
CA ALA A 34 7.76 5.21 -9.15
C ALA A 34 9.21 4.82 -9.45
N ALA A 35 9.40 4.02 -10.50
CA ALA A 35 10.73 3.53 -10.87
C ALA A 35 11.52 4.55 -11.71
N ASP A 36 10.81 5.40 -12.43
CA ASP A 36 11.29 6.26 -13.51
C ASP A 36 11.05 7.76 -13.27
N ILE A 37 10.22 8.10 -12.28
CA ILE A 37 9.90 9.48 -11.93
C ILE A 37 10.27 9.74 -10.47
N ASP A 38 11.25 10.62 -10.28
CA ASP A 38 11.66 11.04 -8.95
C ASP A 38 10.51 11.71 -8.20
N ASN A 39 10.40 11.40 -6.91
CA ASN A 39 9.39 11.96 -6.00
C ASN A 39 7.92 11.71 -6.39
N LEU A 40 7.67 10.74 -7.28
CA LEU A 40 6.33 10.25 -7.56
C LEU A 40 6.04 9.00 -6.72
N LEU A 41 4.94 9.06 -5.97
CA LEU A 41 4.47 7.99 -5.08
C LEU A 41 3.06 7.55 -5.48
N PHE A 42 2.74 6.28 -5.24
CA PHE A 42 1.46 5.66 -5.51
C PHE A 42 0.84 5.14 -4.23
N ALA A 43 -0.44 5.40 -4.02
CA ALA A 43 -1.19 4.87 -2.88
C ALA A 43 -2.36 4.01 -3.34
N GLY A 44 -2.68 2.98 -2.55
CA GLY A 44 -3.86 2.15 -2.76
C GLY A 44 -3.88 1.43 -4.11
N ARG A 45 -4.85 1.80 -4.95
CA ARG A 45 -5.16 1.11 -6.21
C ARG A 45 -4.20 1.45 -7.35
N CYS A 46 -3.31 2.42 -7.15
CA CYS A 46 -2.47 2.98 -8.21
C CYS A 46 -1.20 2.16 -8.49
N ILE A 47 -0.96 1.05 -7.78
CA ILE A 47 0.17 0.17 -8.04
C ILE A 47 -0.17 -0.94 -9.03
N SER A 48 0.83 -1.39 -9.77
CA SER A 48 0.71 -2.46 -10.76
C SER A 48 0.54 -3.83 -10.09
N GLY A 49 -0.23 -4.70 -10.73
CA GLY A 49 -0.44 -6.08 -10.28
C GLY A 49 -1.20 -6.86 -11.33
N ASP A 50 -1.04 -8.19 -11.30
CA ASP A 50 -1.89 -9.07 -12.09
C ASP A 50 -3.35 -9.02 -11.59
N PHE A 51 -4.25 -9.69 -12.31
CA PHE A 51 -5.68 -9.68 -12.00
C PHE A 51 -5.98 -10.10 -10.55
N LEU A 52 -5.30 -11.13 -10.06
CA LEU A 52 -5.53 -11.67 -8.72
C LEU A 52 -4.92 -10.76 -7.65
N SER A 53 -3.71 -10.28 -7.85
CA SER A 53 -3.03 -9.36 -6.94
C SER A 53 -3.81 -8.06 -6.81
N HIS A 54 -4.24 -7.48 -7.94
CA HIS A 54 -5.06 -6.26 -7.96
C HIS A 54 -6.42 -6.47 -7.30
N SER A 55 -6.99 -7.67 -7.37
CA SER A 55 -8.18 -8.04 -6.58
C SER A 55 -7.96 -8.15 -5.08
N SER A 56 -6.70 -8.26 -4.66
CA SER A 56 -6.32 -8.34 -3.26
C SER A 56 -6.06 -6.98 -2.65
N TYR A 57 -5.09 -6.24 -3.18
CA TYR A 57 -4.56 -5.05 -2.50
C TYR A 57 -5.47 -3.84 -2.65
N ARG A 58 -6.38 -3.83 -3.64
CA ARG A 58 -7.30 -2.71 -3.86
C ARG A 58 -8.41 -2.58 -2.81
N VAL A 59 -8.65 -3.62 -2.00
CA VAL A 59 -9.69 -3.61 -0.97
C VAL A 59 -9.31 -2.67 0.16
N THR A 60 -10.29 -2.02 0.79
CA THR A 60 -10.08 -0.94 1.77
C THR A 60 -9.07 -1.30 2.87
N GLY A 61 -9.15 -2.52 3.42
CA GLY A 61 -8.25 -2.96 4.48
C GLY A 61 -6.76 -2.96 4.10
N ASN A 62 -6.43 -3.17 2.83
CA ASN A 62 -5.05 -3.12 2.32
C ASN A 62 -4.72 -1.73 1.75
N SER A 63 -5.69 -1.08 1.10
CA SER A 63 -5.49 0.20 0.43
C SER A 63 -5.26 1.35 1.43
N VAL A 64 -5.90 1.35 2.59
CA VAL A 64 -5.76 2.44 3.57
C VAL A 64 -4.35 2.50 4.18
N PRO A 65 -3.76 1.39 4.69
CA PRO A 65 -2.39 1.41 5.21
C PRO A 65 -1.35 1.87 4.20
N THR A 66 -1.48 1.50 2.92
CA THR A 66 -0.56 1.99 1.88
C THR A 66 -0.64 3.51 1.69
N GLY A 67 -1.83 4.11 1.81
CA GLY A 67 -2.01 5.56 1.73
C GLY A 67 -1.41 6.28 2.93
N GLU A 68 -1.58 5.73 4.13
CA GLU A 68 -0.96 6.26 5.36
C GLU A 68 0.58 6.27 5.25
N ALA A 69 1.17 5.14 4.85
CA ALA A 69 2.61 5.01 4.71
C ALA A 69 3.19 5.99 3.67
N VAL A 70 2.53 6.13 2.52
CA VAL A 70 2.92 7.08 1.46
C VAL A 70 2.78 8.52 1.91
N GLY A 71 1.72 8.86 2.65
CA GLY A 71 1.53 10.19 3.22
C GLY A 71 2.65 10.56 4.20
N CYS A 72 3.02 9.63 5.08
CA CYS A 72 4.14 9.81 6.01
C CYS A 72 5.47 9.98 5.28
N LEU A 73 5.74 9.14 4.28
CA LEU A 73 6.93 9.25 3.44
C LEU A 73 6.99 10.62 2.74
N ALA A 74 5.91 11.05 2.10
CA ALA A 74 5.84 12.34 1.43
C ALA A 74 6.07 13.52 2.40
N ALA A 75 5.49 13.45 3.60
CA ALA A 75 5.67 14.47 4.63
C ALA A 75 7.14 14.58 5.08
N LEU A 76 7.78 13.45 5.40
CA LEU A 76 9.20 13.40 5.79
C LEU A 76 10.11 13.99 4.71
N VAL A 77 9.82 13.68 3.45
CA VAL A 77 10.57 14.21 2.29
C VAL A 77 10.36 15.72 2.17
N SER A 78 9.13 16.19 2.29
CA SER A 78 8.81 17.63 2.20
C SER A 78 9.43 18.47 3.32
N GLN A 79 9.60 17.89 4.52
CA GLN A 79 10.12 18.57 5.71
C GLN A 79 11.65 18.60 5.77
N GLY A 80 12.34 18.05 4.75
CA GLY A 80 13.80 18.07 4.69
C GLY A 80 14.47 17.06 5.63
N ALA A 81 13.76 16.04 6.10
CA ALA A 81 14.37 14.88 6.77
C ALA A 81 15.35 14.14 5.84
N CYS A 82 15.23 14.38 4.53
CA CYS A 82 16.25 14.15 3.54
C CYS A 82 16.83 15.50 3.10
N HIS A 83 18.16 15.63 3.05
CA HIS A 83 18.80 16.78 2.41
C HIS A 83 18.20 17.00 1.01
N ALA A 84 18.02 18.28 0.62
CA ALA A 84 17.57 18.66 -0.71
C ALA A 84 18.26 17.81 -1.79
N GLY A 85 17.52 16.86 -2.39
CA GLY A 85 18.03 15.98 -3.45
C GLY A 85 18.15 14.48 -3.11
N GLN A 86 17.81 14.01 -1.90
CA GLN A 86 17.71 12.55 -1.69
C GLN A 86 16.39 12.00 -2.26
N PRO A 87 16.42 10.89 -3.03
CA PRO A 87 15.22 10.30 -3.59
C PRO A 87 14.33 9.74 -2.48
N VAL A 88 13.01 9.74 -2.68
CA VAL A 88 12.02 9.11 -1.78
C VAL A 88 12.39 7.67 -1.37
N ALA A 89 13.14 6.96 -2.20
CA ALA A 89 13.64 5.61 -1.94
C ALA A 89 14.77 5.53 -0.89
N ALA A 90 15.39 6.66 -0.52
CA ALA A 90 16.50 6.73 0.43
C ALA A 90 16.03 6.98 1.88
N VAL A 91 14.75 7.28 2.10
CA VAL A 91 14.20 7.49 3.45
C VAL A 91 14.23 6.17 4.20
N PRO A 92 14.85 6.09 5.40
CA PRO A 92 14.85 4.89 6.21
C PRO A 92 13.43 4.45 6.57
N PHE A 93 13.13 3.16 6.40
CA PHE A 93 11.82 2.60 6.74
C PHE A 93 11.43 2.85 8.22
N ALA A 94 12.42 2.86 9.12
CA ALA A 94 12.21 3.13 10.54
C ALA A 94 11.61 4.52 10.80
N ASP A 95 12.02 5.54 10.04
CA ASP A 95 11.52 6.91 10.20
C ASP A 95 10.05 7.00 9.78
N ILE A 96 9.68 6.25 8.74
CA ILE A 96 8.32 6.17 8.21
C ILE A 96 7.41 5.46 9.21
N VAL A 97 7.87 4.32 9.76
CA VAL A 97 7.14 3.61 10.83
C VAL A 97 7.00 4.50 12.08
N GLY A 98 8.04 5.25 12.43
CA GLY A 98 7.98 6.22 13.53
C GLY A 98 6.94 7.32 13.29
N ALA A 99 6.88 7.85 12.06
CA ALA A 99 5.89 8.85 11.66
C ALA A 99 4.46 8.29 11.65
N MET A 100 4.26 7.06 11.20
CA MET A 100 2.92 6.45 11.27
C MET A 100 2.51 6.22 12.74
N ARG A 101 3.41 5.71 13.58
CA ARG A 101 3.11 5.47 15.02
C ARG A 101 2.74 6.76 15.75
N SER A 102 3.42 7.87 15.46
CA SER A 102 3.09 9.16 16.09
C SER A 102 1.71 9.69 15.70
N LEU A 103 1.18 9.31 14.53
CA LEU A 103 -0.19 9.60 14.11
C LEU A 103 -1.21 8.66 14.75
N SER A 104 -0.86 7.39 14.96
CA SER A 104 -1.79 6.35 15.40
C SER A 104 -1.97 6.30 16.92
N GLU A 105 -0.91 6.59 17.69
CA GLU A 105 -0.93 6.54 19.17
C GLU A 105 -2.00 7.46 19.81
N PRO A 106 -2.17 8.73 19.40
CA PRO A 106 -3.20 9.61 19.96
C PRO A 106 -4.63 9.14 19.66
N LEU A 107 -4.81 8.32 18.62
CA LEU A 107 -6.11 7.80 18.18
C LEU A 107 -6.44 6.44 18.80
N GLY A 108 -5.52 5.84 19.57
CA GLY A 108 -5.66 4.48 20.09
C GLY A 108 -5.70 3.40 19.00
N VAL A 109 -5.20 3.72 17.80
CA VAL A 109 -5.15 2.79 16.66
C VAL A 109 -3.81 2.05 16.69
N ALA A 110 -3.87 0.73 16.79
CA ALA A 110 -2.67 -0.10 16.68
C ALA A 110 -2.26 -0.23 15.21
N ILE A 111 -1.04 0.19 14.87
CA ILE A 111 -0.46 -0.15 13.57
C ILE A 111 -0.05 -1.61 13.63
N PRO A 112 -0.55 -2.46 12.71
CA PRO A 112 -0.10 -3.84 12.65
C PRO A 112 1.42 -3.84 12.46
N THR A 113 2.12 -4.36 13.47
CA THR A 113 3.57 -4.58 13.38
C THR A 113 3.79 -5.66 12.34
N ALA A 114 4.48 -5.33 11.25
CA ALA A 114 5.05 -6.33 10.35
C ALA A 114 5.90 -7.31 11.19
N VAL A 115 5.53 -8.59 11.17
CA VAL A 115 6.31 -9.71 11.71
C VAL A 115 6.83 -10.53 10.54
#